data_AF-A0AAV2IDR2-F1
#
_entry.id   AF-A0AAV2IDR2-F1
#
_cell.length_a   1.000
_cell.length_b   1.000
_cell.length_c   1.000
_cell.angle_alpha   90.00
_cell.angle_beta   90.00
_cell.angle_gamma   90.00
#
_symmetry.space_group_name_H-M   'P 1'
#
loop_
_entity.id
_entity.type
_entity.pdbx_description
1 polymer ?
#
loop_
_entity_poly.entity_id
_entity_poly.type
_entity_poly.pdbx_seq_one_letter_code
_entity_poly.pdbx_strand_id
1 'polypeptide(L)' 'KGAGCKQSNPVSGRHECEHCHKVFSFSQGLRRHKWKCEGSRIWPCSYCDKYFYRSDHLKIHQKSYHENSFLIDRI' A
#
# COMPACT_ATOMS: atom_id res chain seq x y z
N LYS A 1 18.92 -31.44 15.82
CA LYS A 1 17.80 -30.54 16.20
C LYS A 1 18.06 -29.23 15.45
N GLY A 2 17.39 -28.78 14.40
CA GLY A 2 16.14 -29.09 13.71
C GLY A 2 15.75 -27.77 13.02
N ALA A 3 15.50 -27.80 11.70
CA ALA A 3 14.89 -26.77 10.81
C ALA A 3 15.25 -25.27 11.05
N GLY A 4 15.97 -24.56 10.19
CA GLY A 4 15.66 -24.34 8.77
C GLY A 4 14.76 -23.10 8.61
N CYS A 5 15.32 -21.99 8.11
CA CYS A 5 14.62 -20.99 7.30
C CYS A 5 15.68 -20.19 6.53
N LYS A 6 16.11 -20.74 5.39
CA LYS A 6 16.87 -19.99 4.40
C LYS A 6 15.91 -18.94 3.84
N GLN A 7 15.98 -17.71 4.34
CA GLN A 7 15.35 -16.59 3.65
C GLN A 7 16.24 -16.27 2.45
N SER A 8 16.01 -17.00 1.36
CA SER A 8 16.46 -16.64 0.02
C SER A 8 15.85 -15.27 -0.29
N ASN A 9 16.54 -14.19 0.05
CA ASN A 9 16.09 -12.85 -0.33
C ASN A 9 16.61 -12.61 -1.75
N PRO A 10 15.74 -12.37 -2.75
CA PRO A 10 16.18 -12.12 -4.10
C PRO A 10 17.12 -10.90 -4.13
N VAL A 11 18.14 -11.02 -4.97
CA VAL A 11 19.19 -10.04 -5.25
C VAL A 11 18.54 -8.77 -5.82
N SER A 12 18.07 -7.89 -4.94
CA SER A 12 17.78 -6.47 -5.17
C SER A 12 17.33 -5.87 -3.84
N GLY A 13 18.20 -5.10 -3.19
CA GLY A 13 18.01 -4.52 -1.84
C GLY A 13 16.89 -3.48 -1.73
N ARG A 14 15.69 -3.81 -2.17
CA ARG A 14 14.49 -2.96 -2.15
C ARG A 14 13.35 -3.77 -1.56
N HIS A 15 12.97 -3.41 -0.34
CA HIS A 15 11.80 -3.94 0.33
C HIS A 15 10.65 -2.96 0.11
N GLU A 16 9.82 -3.23 -0.89
CA GLU A 16 8.66 -2.41 -1.22
C GLU A 16 7.43 -2.79 -0.38
N CYS A 17 6.66 -1.79 0.04
CA CYS A 17 5.35 -2.02 0.60
C CYS A 17 4.31 -2.16 -0.51
N GLU A 18 3.69 -3.34 -0.61
CA GLU A 18 2.63 -3.64 -1.58
C GLU A 18 1.42 -2.69 -1.47
N HIS A 19 1.20 -2.11 -0.28
CA HIS A 19 0.09 -1.21 -0.01
C HIS A 19 0.36 0.25 -0.33
N CYS A 20 1.58 0.66 -0.63
CA CYS A 20 1.85 2.08 -0.89
C CYS A 20 3.04 2.33 -1.80
N HIS A 21 3.63 1.25 -2.31
CA HIS A 21 4.84 1.19 -3.11
C HIS A 21 6.02 1.96 -2.53
N LYS A 22 6.03 2.16 -1.20
CA LYS A 22 7.16 2.80 -0.53
C LYS A 22 8.29 1.78 -0.40
N VAL A 23 9.46 2.15 -0.91
CA VAL A 23 10.66 1.32 -0.89
C VAL A 23 11.49 1.59 0.35
N PHE A 24 11.94 0.52 0.99
CA PHE A 24 12.84 0.54 2.14
C PHE A 24 14.11 -0.23 1.82
N SER A 25 15.24 0.27 2.30
CA SER A 25 16.54 -0.43 2.16
C SER A 25 16.64 -1.68 3.02
N PHE A 26 15.77 -1.83 4.03
CA PHE A 26 15.80 -2.93 4.99
C PHE A 26 14.41 -3.51 5.25
N SER A 27 14.34 -4.84 5.38
CA SER A 27 13.11 -5.58 5.70
C SER A 27 12.50 -5.16 7.04
N GLN A 28 13.32 -4.81 8.03
CA GLN A 28 12.85 -4.30 9.32
C GLN A 28 12.13 -2.94 9.18
N GLY A 29 12.60 -2.08 8.27
CA GLY A 29 11.97 -0.80 7.96
C GLY A 29 10.61 -1.01 7.31
N LEU A 30 10.53 -1.92 6.33
CA LEU A 30 9.27 -2.34 5.71
C LEU A 30 8.30 -2.94 6.76
N ARG A 31 8.77 -3.81 7.66
CA ARG A 31 7.92 -4.44 8.68
C ARG A 31 7.28 -3.42 9.64
N ARG A 32 8.08 -2.45 10.12
CA ARG A 32 7.58 -1.35 10.96
C ARG A 32 6.61 -0.45 10.19
N HIS A 33 6.92 -0.19 8.92
CA HIS A 33 6.05 0.55 8.04
C HIS A 33 4.72 -0.17 7.82
N LYS A 34 4.73 -1.48 7.52
CA LYS A 34 3.51 -2.30 7.33
C LYS A 34 2.61 -2.21 8.57
N TRP A 35 3.14 -2.33 9.78
CA TRP A 35 2.37 -2.12 11.02
C TRP A 35 1.69 -0.75 11.11
N LYS A 36 2.42 0.32 10.79
CA LYS A 36 1.85 1.67 10.79
C LYS A 36 0.90 1.91 9.62
N CYS A 37 1.14 1.28 8.47
CA CYS A 37 0.30 1.35 7.28
C CYS A 37 -1.01 0.58 7.47
N GLU A 38 -0.98 -0.56 8.13
CA GLU A 38 -2.15 -1.36 8.47
C GLU A 38 -2.96 -0.70 9.59
N GLY A 39 -2.27 -0.09 10.57
CA GLY A 39 -2.92 0.73 11.60
C GLY A 39 -3.42 2.09 11.11
N SER A 40 -2.85 2.63 10.01
CA SER A 40 -3.35 3.84 9.35
C SER A 40 -4.25 3.42 8.21
N ARG A 41 -5.54 3.19 8.50
CA ARG A 41 -6.59 2.80 7.54
C ARG A 41 -6.31 3.36 6.14
N ILE A 42 -5.70 2.53 5.30
CA ILE A 42 -5.47 2.84 3.90
C ILE A 42 -6.79 2.69 3.16
N TRP A 43 -6.95 3.49 2.13
CA TRP A 43 -8.13 3.55 1.30
C TRP A 43 -7.74 2.98 -0.07
N PRO A 44 -7.98 1.68 -0.31
CA PRO A 44 -7.72 1.06 -1.61
C PRO A 44 -8.67 1.63 -2.67
N CYS A 45 -8.15 1.86 -3.88
CA CYS A 45 -8.99 2.19 -5.02
C CYS A 45 -9.67 0.92 -5.55
N SER A 46 -10.99 0.97 -5.74
CA SER A 46 -11.74 -0.15 -6.31
C SER A 46 -11.49 -0.38 -7.81
N TYR A 47 -10.82 0.57 -8.48
CA TYR A 47 -10.62 0.56 -9.93
C TYR A 47 -9.16 0.33 -10.35
N CYS A 48 -8.21 0.38 -9.41
CA CYS A 48 -6.80 0.07 -9.67
C CYS A 48 -6.05 -0.32 -8.39
N ASP A 49 -4.85 -0.87 -8.51
CA ASP A 49 -3.99 -1.30 -7.40
C ASP A 49 -3.33 -0.14 -6.62
N LYS A 50 -3.90 1.08 -6.66
CA LYS A 50 -3.43 2.21 -5.85
C LYS A 50 -4.14 2.25 -4.51
N TYR A 51 -3.38 2.65 -3.50
CA TYR A 51 -3.87 2.87 -2.15
C TYR A 51 -3.52 4.29 -1.71
N PHE A 52 -4.40 4.86 -0.89
CA PHE A 52 -4.24 6.20 -0.37
C PHE A 52 -4.31 6.20 1.14
N TYR A 53 -3.45 6.99 1.79
CA TYR A 53 -3.47 7.14 3.25
C TYR A 53 -4.61 8.03 3.76
N ARG A 54 -5.35 8.65 2.84
CA ARG A 54 -6.42 9.60 3.10
C ARG A 54 -7.61 9.30 2.20
N SER A 55 -8.80 9.28 2.78
CA SER A 55 -10.05 9.06 2.05
C SER A 55 -10.31 10.17 1.02
N ASP A 56 -9.97 11.42 1.35
CA ASP A 56 -10.14 12.56 0.45
C ASP A 56 -9.22 12.45 -0.79
N HIS A 57 -7.99 11.97 -0.61
CA HIS A 57 -7.10 11.71 -1.75
C HIS A 57 -7.59 10.54 -2.61
N LEU A 58 -8.15 9.49 -2.00
CA LEU A 58 -8.79 8.41 -2.76
C LEU A 58 -9.98 8.95 -3.58
N LYS A 59 -10.85 9.75 -2.97
CA LYS A 59 -12.04 10.32 -3.62
C LYS A 59 -11.65 11.19 -4.82
N ILE A 60 -10.60 12.02 -4.68
CA ILE A 60 -10.04 12.82 -5.79
C ILE A 60 -9.46 11.91 -6.86
N HIS A 61 -8.66 10.90 -6.48
CA HIS A 61 -8.07 9.97 -7.44
C HIS A 61 -9.13 9.21 -8.25
N GLN A 62 -10.17 8.69 -7.58
CA GLN A 62 -11.30 8.05 -8.24
C GLN A 62 -11.99 9.03 -9.20
N LYS A 63 -12.24 10.27 -8.79
CA LYS A 63 -12.84 11.32 -9.63
C LYS A 63 -11.98 11.81 -10.79
N SER A 64 -10.65 11.71 -10.73
CA SER A 64 -9.78 12.20 -11.81
C SER A 64 -9.33 11.10 -12.77
N TYR A 65 -9.18 9.87 -12.27
CA TYR A 65 -8.60 8.77 -13.02
C TYR A 65 -9.60 7.65 -13.35
N HIS A 66 -10.74 7.57 -12.64
CA HIS A 66 -11.67 6.44 -12.75
C HIS A 66 -13.13 6.82 -12.94
N GLU A 67 -13.52 8.05 -12.62
CA GLU A 67 -14.90 8.51 -12.75
C GLU A 67 -14.89 9.93 -13.29
N ASN A 68 -15.39 10.11 -14.52
CA ASN A 68 -15.92 11.39 -14.95
C ASN A 68 -17.05 11.82 -13.99
N SER A 69 -16.64 12.46 -12.89
CA SER A 69 -17.41 13.33 -12.00
C SER A 69 -18.91 13.08 -11.95
N PHE A 70 -19.49 12.17 -11.13
CA PHE A 70 -20.88 12.42 -10.68
C PHE A 70 -21.42 11.67 -9.44
N LEU A 71 -20.80 10.65 -8.82
CA LEU A 71 -21.60 9.75 -7.95
C LEU A 71 -21.18 9.51 -6.50
N ILE A 72 -20.28 10.27 -5.87
CA ILE A 72 -19.88 9.99 -4.48
C ILE A 72 -20.27 11.09 -3.48
N ASP A 73 -21.48 11.64 -3.59
CA ASP A 73 -22.06 12.48 -2.52
C ASP A 73 -23.58 12.30 -2.34
N ARG A 74 -24.13 11.14 -2.70
CA ARG A 74 -25.49 10.76 -2.30
C ARG A 74 -25.41 9.52 -1.43
N ILE A 75 -25.33 9.74 -0.12
CA ILE A 75 -26.08 9.10 0.98
C ILE A 75 -25.67 9.81 2.27
#